data_AF-A0A954ZU92-F1
#
_entry.id   AF-A0A954ZU92-F1
#
_cell.length_a   1.000
_cell.length_b   1.000
_cell.length_c   1.000
_cell.angle_alpha   90.00
_cell.angle_beta   90.00
_cell.angle_gamma   90.00
#
_symmetry.space_group_name_H-M   'P 1'
#
loop_
_entity.id
_entity.type
_entity.pdbx_description
1 polymer ?
#
loop_
_entity_poly.entity_id
_entity_poly.type
_entity_poly.pdbx_seq_one_letter_code
_entity_poly.pdbx_strand_id
1 'polypeptide(L)'
;MSSNHARVHGIRAAVLGVIRLIALAMVVIGVLLVLNRLLYGVLGVGDVTAAFNIFVGIGETQGMYVGLPLIAVGCVLGWISRRLSHWVVRAPEIGCAGCGYETLGDDGQCSECGYR
;
A
#
# COMPACT_ATOMS: atom_id res chain seq x y z
N MET A 1 5.91 12.85 32.54
CA MET A 1 4.92 11.94 31.90
C MET A 1 4.94 12.00 30.36
N SER A 2 5.60 12.97 29.71
CA SER A 2 5.55 13.18 28.25
C SER A 2 6.38 12.20 27.37
N SER A 3 7.35 11.46 27.92
CA SER A 3 8.27 10.65 27.11
C SER A 3 7.67 9.38 26.51
N ASN A 4 6.65 8.79 27.17
CA ASN A 4 6.00 7.57 26.69
C ASN A 4 5.05 7.85 25.50
N HIS A 5 4.44 9.05 25.45
CA HIS A 5 3.49 9.44 24.40
C HIS A 5 4.18 9.64 23.05
N ALA A 6 5.28 10.39 23.02
CA ALA A 6 6.09 10.58 21.82
C ALA A 6 6.57 9.24 21.22
N ARG A 7 6.85 8.25 22.07
CA ARG A 7 7.27 6.92 21.68
C ARG A 7 6.17 6.16 20.93
N VAL A 8 4.92 6.23 21.40
CA VAL A 8 3.78 5.54 20.78
C VAL A 8 3.44 6.15 19.42
N HIS A 9 3.45 7.48 19.29
CA HIS A 9 3.24 8.15 18.01
C HIS A 9 4.35 7.84 17.01
N GLY A 10 5.61 7.83 17.46
CA GLY A 10 6.75 7.41 16.64
C GLY A 10 6.61 5.98 16.12
N ILE A 11 6.17 5.04 16.96
CA ILE A 11 5.95 3.65 16.56
C ILE A 11 4.82 3.53 15.54
N ARG A 12 3.68 4.22 15.71
CA ARG A 12 2.59 4.22 14.72
C ARG A 12 3.04 4.77 13.37
N ALA A 13 3.73 5.90 13.38
CA ALA A 13 4.26 6.50 12.16
C ALA A 13 5.24 5.57 11.46
N ALA A 14 6.11 4.89 12.21
CA ALA A 14 7.04 3.90 11.67
C ALA A 14 6.32 2.70 11.04
N VAL A 15 5.34 2.10 11.74
CA VAL A 15 4.55 0.96 11.23
C VAL A 15 3.81 1.34 9.96
N LEU A 16 3.16 2.50 9.93
CA LEU A 16 2.42 2.99 8.78
C LEU A 16 3.36 3.28 7.60
N GLY A 17 4.55 3.82 7.89
CA GLY A 17 5.62 4.00 6.91
C GLY A 17 6.08 2.69 6.28
N VAL A 18 6.32 1.66 7.09
CA VAL A 18 6.72 0.32 6.62
C VAL A 18 5.64 -0.32 5.73
N ILE A 19 4.37 -0.27 6.14
CA ILE A 19 3.27 -0.83 5.33
C ILE A 19 3.18 -0.09 3.99
N ARG A 20 3.31 1.24 3.97
CA ARG A 20 3.31 2.03 2.73
C ARG A 20 4.51 1.72 1.84
N LEU A 21 5.69 1.53 2.40
CA LEU A 21 6.88 1.15 1.63
C LEU A 21 6.71 -0.24 0.99
N ILE A 22 6.16 -1.20 1.73
CA ILE A 22 5.87 -2.54 1.19
C ILE A 22 4.82 -2.45 0.07
N ALA A 23 3.73 -1.70 0.29
CA ALA A 23 2.70 -1.46 -0.74
C ALA A 23 3.30 -0.85 -2.00
N LEU A 24 4.13 0.20 -1.85
CA LEU A 24 4.81 0.87 -2.95
C LEU A 24 5.74 -0.10 -3.70
N ALA A 25 6.54 -0.88 -2.98
CA ALA A 25 7.45 -1.86 -3.57
C ALA A 25 6.68 -2.91 -4.40
N MET A 26 5.55 -3.42 -3.90
CA MET A 26 4.70 -4.36 -4.64
C MET A 26 4.13 -3.75 -5.92
N VAL A 27 3.64 -2.49 -5.86
CA VAL A 27 3.15 -1.79 -7.05
C VAL A 27 4.28 -1.57 -8.05
N VAL A 28 5.45 -1.10 -7.62
CA VAL A 28 6.60 -0.85 -8.50
C VAL A 28 7.07 -2.14 -9.16
N ILE A 29 7.23 -3.23 -8.42
CA ILE A 29 7.63 -4.53 -8.98
C ILE A 29 6.59 -5.01 -10.00
N GLY A 30 5.30 -4.91 -9.67
CA GLY A 30 4.24 -5.34 -10.58
C GLY A 30 4.19 -4.50 -11.86
N VAL A 31 4.36 -3.17 -11.75
CA VAL A 31 4.47 -2.26 -12.90
C VAL A 31 5.69 -2.59 -13.76
N LEU A 32 6.85 -2.84 -13.16
CA LEU A 32 8.06 -3.23 -13.88
C LEU A 32 7.86 -4.53 -14.66
N LEU A 33 7.20 -5.53 -14.06
CA LEU A 33 6.90 -6.79 -14.74
C LEU A 33 5.97 -6.60 -15.95
N VAL A 34 4.93 -5.77 -15.80
CA VAL A 34 4.00 -5.43 -16.89
C VAL A 34 4.69 -4.62 -17.99
N LEU A 35 5.48 -3.61 -17.63
CA LEU A 35 6.22 -2.77 -18.58
C LEU A 35 7.28 -3.56 -19.33
N ASN A 36 8.07 -4.39 -18.64
CA ASN A 36 9.07 -5.22 -19.28
C ASN A 36 8.41 -6.13 -20.33
N ARG A 37 7.24 -6.70 -20.00
CA ARG A 37 6.45 -7.51 -20.94
C ARG A 37 5.95 -6.70 -22.15
N LEU A 38 5.38 -5.51 -21.92
CA LEU A 38 4.92 -4.63 -22.99
C LEU A 38 6.07 -4.21 -23.91
N LEU A 39 7.22 -3.87 -23.34
CA LEU A 39 8.43 -3.51 -24.09
C LEU A 39 8.93 -4.68 -24.95
N TYR A 40 8.97 -5.90 -24.41
CA TYR A 40 9.31 -7.09 -25.20
C TYR A 40 8.32 -7.35 -26.34
N GLY A 41 7.01 -7.17 -26.09
CA GLY A 41 5.98 -7.37 -27.11
C GLY A 41 6.06 -6.34 -28.24
N VAL A 42 6.21 -5.07 -27.89
CA VAL A 42 6.25 -3.94 -28.84
C VAL A 42 7.57 -3.88 -29.59
N LEU A 43 8.71 -4.03 -28.90
CA LEU A 43 10.04 -3.89 -29.51
C LEU A 43 10.55 -5.19 -30.14
N GLY A 44 10.12 -6.36 -29.64
CA GLY A 44 10.61 -7.65 -30.12
C GLY A 44 9.84 -8.17 -31.33
N VAL A 45 8.51 -8.23 -31.23
CA VAL A 45 7.67 -8.93 -32.22
C VAL A 45 6.97 -7.96 -33.18
N GLY A 46 6.91 -6.67 -32.84
CA GLY A 46 6.29 -5.63 -33.66
C GLY A 46 4.76 -5.72 -33.74
N ASP A 47 4.14 -6.66 -33.03
CA ASP A 47 2.70 -6.85 -32.99
C ASP A 47 2.22 -7.19 -31.57
N VAL A 48 1.32 -6.33 -31.06
CA VAL A 48 0.78 -6.43 -29.69
C VAL A 48 -0.04 -7.71 -29.56
N THR A 49 -0.79 -8.09 -30.61
CA THR A 49 -1.59 -9.32 -30.62
C THR A 49 -0.74 -10.59 -30.59
N ALA A 50 0.42 -10.59 -31.27
CA ALA A 50 1.37 -11.70 -31.20
C ALA A 50 2.00 -11.84 -29.80
N ALA A 51 2.27 -10.73 -29.11
CA ALA A 51 2.79 -10.75 -27.74
C ALA A 51 1.82 -11.41 -26.72
N PHE A 52 0.52 -11.34 -27.00
CA PHE A 52 -0.52 -12.04 -26.24
C PHE A 52 -0.77 -13.49 -26.71
N ASN A 53 -0.40 -13.85 -27.94
CA ASN A 53 -0.66 -15.18 -28.52
C ASN A 53 0.56 -16.14 -28.53
N ILE A 54 1.81 -15.66 -28.37
CA ILE A 54 3.03 -16.51 -28.25
C ILE A 54 3.09 -17.17 -26.85
N PHE A 55 1.94 -17.55 -26.34
CA PHE A 55 1.59 -17.54 -24.93
C PHE A 55 1.21 -18.94 -24.47
N VAL A 56 1.97 -19.96 -24.88
CA VAL A 56 1.72 -21.36 -24.42
C VAL A 56 3.02 -22.09 -24.06
N GLY A 57 4.19 -21.49 -24.29
CA GLY A 57 5.45 -22.24 -24.32
C GLY A 57 6.36 -22.02 -23.12
N ILE A 58 6.97 -20.84 -23.03
CA ILE A 58 8.17 -20.61 -22.20
C ILE A 58 8.19 -19.13 -21.77
N GLY A 59 7.79 -18.81 -20.55
CA GLY A 59 7.75 -17.43 -19.99
C GLY A 59 6.35 -16.87 -19.68
N GLU A 60 5.32 -17.69 -19.89
CA GLU A 60 3.89 -17.35 -19.72
C GLU A 60 3.50 -17.08 -18.27
N THR A 61 4.19 -17.69 -17.31
CA THR A 61 3.76 -17.72 -15.90
C THR A 61 4.18 -16.52 -15.07
N GLN A 62 5.00 -15.58 -15.58
CA GLN A 62 5.70 -14.63 -14.69
C GLN A 62 5.44 -13.14 -14.92
N GLY A 63 5.07 -12.71 -16.14
CA GLY A 63 4.96 -11.28 -16.44
C GLY A 63 3.63 -10.67 -15.98
N MET A 64 2.59 -10.88 -16.78
CA MET A 64 1.31 -10.19 -16.61
C MET A 64 0.44 -10.83 -15.52
N TYR A 65 0.42 -12.17 -15.44
CA TYR A 65 -0.34 -12.91 -14.42
C TYR A 65 0.18 -12.72 -13.00
N VAL A 66 1.46 -12.40 -12.83
CA VAL A 66 2.01 -12.08 -11.50
C VAL A 66 1.97 -10.57 -11.28
N GLY A 67 2.33 -9.78 -12.30
CA GLY A 67 2.39 -8.32 -12.21
C GLY A 67 1.05 -7.66 -11.86
N LEU A 68 -0.03 -8.02 -12.55
CA LEU A 68 -1.36 -7.42 -12.31
C LEU A 68 -1.88 -7.70 -10.89
N PRO A 69 -1.90 -8.96 -10.39
CA PRO A 69 -2.25 -9.23 -9.01
C PRO A 69 -1.35 -8.52 -8.01
N LEU A 70 -0.04 -8.42 -8.28
CA LEU A 70 0.89 -7.73 -7.37
C LEU A 70 0.56 -6.23 -7.26
N ILE A 71 0.23 -5.58 -8.37
CA ILE A 71 -0.25 -4.19 -8.39
C ILE A 71 -1.55 -4.09 -7.60
N ALA A 72 -2.52 -4.96 -7.89
CA ALA A 72 -3.83 -4.94 -7.22
C ALA A 72 -3.68 -5.11 -5.70
N VAL A 73 -2.88 -6.08 -5.25
CA VAL A 73 -2.61 -6.32 -3.83
C VAL A 73 -1.87 -5.13 -3.22
N GLY A 74 -0.86 -4.58 -3.89
CA GLY A 74 -0.15 -3.39 -3.41
C GLY A 74 -1.05 -2.17 -3.26
N CYS A 75 -1.94 -1.91 -4.23
CA CYS A 75 -2.92 -0.83 -4.17
C CYS A 75 -3.92 -1.04 -3.01
N VAL A 76 -4.46 -2.25 -2.86
CA VAL A 76 -5.37 -2.59 -1.77
C VAL A 76 -4.68 -2.47 -0.40
N LEU A 77 -3.44 -2.95 -0.28
CA LEU A 77 -2.64 -2.81 0.94
C LEU A 77 -2.39 -1.34 1.29
N GLY A 78 -2.06 -0.51 0.29
CA GLY A 78 -1.89 0.92 0.45
C GLY A 78 -3.18 1.61 0.90
N TRP A 79 -4.33 1.25 0.33
CA TRP A 79 -5.62 1.82 0.70
C TRP A 79 -6.07 1.43 2.11
N ILE A 80 -5.86 0.17 2.50
CA ILE A 80 -6.25 -0.36 3.82
C ILE A 80 -5.17 -0.07 4.89
N SER A 81 -3.98 0.43 4.51
CA SER A 81 -2.86 0.70 5.43
C SER A 81 -3.24 1.52 6.66
N ARG A 82 -4.10 2.53 6.50
CA ARG A 82 -4.65 3.32 7.61
C ARG A 82 -5.43 2.41 8.57
N ARG A 83 -6.40 1.64 8.06
CA ARG A 83 -7.24 0.74 8.86
C ARG A 83 -6.41 -0.36 9.54
N LEU A 84 -5.42 -0.92 8.86
CA LEU A 84 -4.49 -1.91 9.43
C LEU A 84 -3.66 -1.33 10.58
N SER A 85 -3.21 -0.08 10.47
CA SER A 85 -2.43 0.56 11.53
C SER A 85 -3.20 0.72 12.85
N HIS A 86 -4.53 0.94 12.77
CA HIS A 86 -5.42 0.97 13.94
C HIS A 86 -5.59 -0.38 14.62
N TRP A 87 -5.54 -1.47 13.85
CA TRP A 87 -5.62 -2.83 14.39
C TRP A 87 -4.33 -3.24 15.12
N VAL A 88 -3.17 -2.85 14.57
CA VAL A 88 -1.86 -3.22 15.14
C VAL A 88 -1.57 -2.42 16.41
N VAL A 89 -1.95 -1.15 16.46
CA VAL A 89 -1.74 -0.30 17.63
C VAL A 89 -3.09 0.08 18.22
N ARG A 90 -3.49 -0.55 19.34
CA ARG A 90 -4.66 -0.13 20.12
C ARG A 90 -4.59 1.37 20.36
N ALA A 91 -5.67 2.09 20.02
CA ALA A 91 -5.79 3.50 20.35
C ALA A 91 -5.71 3.68 21.87
N PRO A 92 -5.02 4.74 22.36
CA PRO A 92 -5.05 5.07 23.78
C PRO A 92 -6.50 5.26 24.24
N GLU A 93 -6.82 4.87 25.47
CA GLU A 93 -8.17 5.02 26.07
C GLU A 93 -8.65 6.47 26.13
N ILE A 94 -7.72 7.41 25.98
CA ILE A 94 -7.94 8.86 26.02
C ILE A 94 -7.41 9.42 24.69
N GLY A 95 -8.31 9.76 23.77
CA GLY A 95 -7.97 10.28 22.44
C GLY A 95 -8.96 9.88 21.35
N CYS A 96 -8.80 10.46 20.16
CA CYS A 96 -9.72 10.24 19.04
C CYS A 96 -9.60 8.82 18.48
N ALA A 97 -10.72 8.10 18.38
CA ALA A 97 -10.77 6.73 17.84
C ALA A 97 -10.31 6.62 16.37
N GLY A 98 -10.53 7.68 15.57
CA GLY A 98 -10.19 7.71 14.14
C GLY A 98 -8.73 7.98 13.79
N CYS A 99 -8.03 8.90 14.48
CA CYS A 99 -6.62 9.28 14.25
C CYS A 99 -5.68 8.75 15.36
N GLY A 100 -6.21 8.46 16.54
CA GLY A 100 -5.46 8.25 17.79
C GLY A 100 -4.77 9.51 18.30
N TYR A 101 -5.23 10.69 17.87
CA TYR A 101 -4.79 11.96 18.38
C TYR A 101 -5.22 12.10 19.84
N GLU A 102 -4.31 12.56 20.68
CA GLU A 102 -4.40 12.50 22.15
C GLU A 102 -5.53 13.37 22.74
N THR A 103 -5.97 14.39 22.01
CA THR A 103 -7.02 15.31 22.43
C THR A 103 -8.14 15.34 21.40
N LEU A 104 -9.39 15.22 21.84
CA LEU A 104 -10.50 15.72 21.02
C LEU A 104 -10.63 17.21 21.32
N GLY A 105 -11.02 18.01 20.33
CA GLY A 105 -11.46 19.38 20.59
C GLY A 105 -12.64 19.39 21.58
N ASP A 106 -12.93 20.54 22.17
CA ASP A 106 -14.08 20.72 23.08
C ASP A 106 -15.43 20.33 22.43
N ASP A 107 -15.47 20.33 21.11
CA ASP A 107 -16.59 19.93 20.26
C ASP A 107 -16.61 18.43 19.91
N GLY A 108 -15.69 17.64 20.48
CA GLY A 108 -15.53 16.23 20.17
C GLY A 108 -14.93 15.97 18.78
N GLN A 109 -14.35 16.96 18.11
CA GLN A 109 -13.78 16.79 16.77
C GLN A 109 -12.25 16.64 16.82
N CYS A 110 -11.68 15.62 16.16
CA CYS A 110 -10.21 15.49 16.00
C CYS A 110 -9.72 16.59 15.06
N SER A 111 -8.86 17.48 15.55
CA SER A 111 -8.24 18.55 14.75
C SER A 111 -7.38 18.02 13.60
N GLU A 112 -6.89 16.78 13.70
CA GLU A 112 -6.01 16.17 12.71
C GLU A 112 -6.76 15.45 11.58
N CYS A 113 -7.89 14.78 11.89
CA CYS A 113 -8.62 13.96 10.93
C CYS A 113 -10.10 14.28 10.76
N GLY A 114 -10.63 15.23 11.54
CA GLY A 114 -12.02 15.67 11.48
C GLY A 114 -13.04 14.67 12.05
N TYR A 115 -12.59 13.58 12.65
CA TYR A 115 -13.45 12.55 13.25
C TYR A 115 -14.22 13.11 14.45
N ARG A 116 -15.54 12.88 14.50
CA ARG A 116 -16.46 13.23 15.58
C ARG A 116 -16.97 11.97 16.27
#